data_AF-A0A5N6S718-F1
#
_entry.id   AF-A0A5N6S718-F1
#
_cell.length_a   1.000
_cell.length_b   1.000
_cell.length_c   1.000
_cell.angle_alpha   90.00
_cell.angle_beta   90.00
_cell.angle_gamma   90.00
#
_symmetry.space_group_name_H-M   'P 1'
#
loop_
_entity.id
_entity.type
_entity.pdbx_description
1 polymer ?
#
loop_
_entity_poly.entity_id
_entity_poly.type
_entity_poly.pdbx_seq_one_letter_code
_entity_poly.pdbx_strand_id
1 'polypeptide(L)'
;MTSARRMIQAIATAGAAVALLAACAAPGSGSDSGSAVSPSHTAKPAPTLAKVFKDAHVSVCMAKVLGQSADSPVNTKKAAALDSLSFPAYAQQYHQQCGAQLQQVQTLQGLEVFTGLRYLDVSSLPALSSLHGVSRLTKLEQINMYGTSISDISAFGALPKLSQVALSSNVCDLAALKQLPLKSLSVACPTADISPIDGKQTQLYVHAPYDENIVRRSAQSGNTVTIQNQDGSFDVYRTVSGEVQVTHM
;
A
#
# COMPACT_ATOMS: atom_id res chain seq x y z
N MET A 1 -18.13 -19.43 6.01
CA MET A 1 -17.60 -18.07 6.29
C MET A 1 -16.09 -17.91 6.03
N THR A 2 -15.36 -18.93 5.54
CA THR A 2 -13.89 -18.92 5.34
C THR A 2 -13.44 -18.77 3.87
N SER A 3 -14.35 -18.73 2.90
CA SER A 3 -14.01 -18.68 1.46
C SER A 3 -13.91 -17.25 0.90
N ALA A 4 -14.78 -16.32 1.34
CA ALA A 4 -14.75 -14.92 0.90
C ALA A 4 -13.50 -14.14 1.38
N ARG A 5 -12.89 -14.53 2.51
CA ARG A 5 -11.59 -13.99 2.94
C ARG A 5 -10.45 -14.39 2.02
N ARG A 6 -10.54 -15.52 1.30
CA ARG A 6 -9.46 -16.04 0.44
C ARG A 6 -9.37 -15.36 -0.92
N MET A 7 -10.48 -14.91 -1.50
CA MET A 7 -10.44 -14.19 -2.79
C MET A 7 -10.01 -12.73 -2.62
N ILE A 8 -10.36 -12.08 -1.50
CA ILE A 8 -9.85 -10.74 -1.16
C ILE A 8 -8.37 -10.81 -0.69
N GLN A 9 -7.96 -11.92 -0.04
CA GLN A 9 -6.54 -12.21 0.19
C GLN A 9 -5.76 -12.52 -1.10
N ALA A 10 -6.39 -12.90 -2.21
CA ALA A 10 -5.66 -13.20 -3.45
C ALA A 10 -5.00 -11.95 -4.07
N ILE A 11 -5.49 -10.75 -3.75
CA ILE A 11 -4.83 -9.48 -4.08
C ILE A 11 -3.69 -9.17 -3.06
N ALA A 12 -3.68 -9.80 -1.89
CA ALA A 12 -2.75 -9.53 -0.78
C ALA A 12 -1.73 -10.65 -0.46
N THR A 13 -1.74 -11.80 -1.16
CA THR A 13 -0.83 -12.94 -0.87
C THR A 13 -0.02 -13.42 -2.07
N ALA A 14 0.65 -12.52 -2.78
CA ALA A 14 1.71 -12.86 -3.72
C ALA A 14 2.96 -12.01 -3.47
N GLY A 15 3.68 -12.32 -2.39
CA GLY A 15 4.91 -11.59 -2.03
C GLY A 15 5.47 -11.91 -0.66
N ALA A 16 5.70 -13.19 -0.35
CA ALA A 16 6.51 -13.57 0.80
C ALA A 16 7.60 -14.55 0.36
N ALA A 17 8.77 -14.01 0.00
CA ALA A 17 10.01 -14.78 0.02
C ALA A 17 10.67 -14.56 1.38
N VAL A 18 10.62 -15.60 2.20
CA VAL A 18 11.39 -15.74 3.43
C VAL A 18 12.88 -15.79 3.04
N ALA A 19 13.68 -14.88 3.59
CA ALA A 19 15.13 -15.03 3.62
C ALA A 19 15.59 -15.02 5.09
N LEU A 20 15.60 -16.20 5.70
CA LEU A 20 16.45 -16.48 6.84
C LEU A 20 17.89 -16.60 6.33
N LEU A 21 18.76 -15.68 6.73
CA LEU A 21 20.21 -15.93 6.71
C LEU A 21 20.79 -15.49 8.06
N ALA A 22 21.11 -16.49 8.85
CA ALA A 22 22.07 -16.39 9.94
C ALA A 22 23.46 -16.10 9.35
N ALA A 23 24.17 -15.13 9.90
CA ALA A 23 25.59 -14.94 9.63
C ALA A 23 26.35 -15.00 10.96
N CYS A 24 27.17 -16.03 11.09
CA CYS A 24 28.11 -16.24 12.18
C CYS A 24 29.15 -15.12 12.25
N ALA A 25 29.52 -14.78 13.49
CA ALA A 25 30.66 -13.92 13.79
C ALA A 25 31.98 -14.69 13.66
N ALA A 26 33.03 -14.01 13.21
CA ALA A 26 34.42 -14.32 13.55
C ALA A 26 35.23 -12.99 13.64
N PRO A 27 36.21 -12.87 14.55
CA PRO A 27 36.93 -11.64 14.81
C PRO A 27 38.19 -11.53 13.93
N GLY A 28 38.49 -10.32 13.45
CA GLY A 28 39.73 -9.99 12.78
C GLY A 28 40.32 -8.71 13.35
N SER A 29 41.37 -8.86 14.15
CA SER A 29 42.23 -7.81 14.67
C SER A 29 43.17 -7.27 13.58
N GLY A 30 43.42 -5.96 13.56
CA GLY A 30 44.47 -5.36 12.74
C GLY A 30 44.45 -3.84 12.82
N SER A 31 45.32 -3.30 13.66
CA SER A 31 45.67 -1.88 13.76
C SER A 31 46.46 -1.42 12.53
N ASP A 32 46.15 -0.25 11.97
CA ASP A 32 47.23 0.70 11.68
C ASP A 32 46.75 2.15 11.54
N SER A 33 47.70 3.03 11.85
CA SER A 33 47.60 4.46 12.11
C SER A 33 47.85 5.32 10.86
N GLY A 34 47.21 6.49 10.78
CA GLY A 34 47.44 7.44 9.69
C GLY A 34 46.55 8.68 9.77
N SER A 35 46.99 9.67 10.54
CA SER A 35 46.37 11.00 10.67
C SER A 35 46.34 11.74 9.33
N ALA A 36 45.15 12.18 8.94
CA ALA A 36 44.95 13.36 8.10
C ALA A 36 43.70 14.10 8.59
N VAL A 37 43.90 15.09 9.46
CA VAL A 37 42.85 15.98 9.93
C VAL A 37 42.49 16.94 8.80
N SER A 38 41.46 16.61 8.04
CA SER A 38 40.77 17.55 7.14
C SER A 38 39.70 18.33 7.93
N PRO A 39 39.41 19.59 7.55
CA PRO A 39 38.51 20.44 8.31
C PRO A 39 37.10 19.84 8.32
N SER A 40 36.59 19.69 9.54
CA SER A 40 35.25 19.25 9.86
C SER A 40 34.21 20.19 9.23
N HIS A 41 33.74 19.86 8.03
CA HIS A 41 32.38 20.19 7.65
C HIS A 41 31.47 19.36 8.57
N THR A 42 30.94 20.00 9.62
CA THR A 42 29.89 19.40 10.43
C THR A 42 28.64 19.27 9.57
N ALA A 43 28.59 18.19 8.79
CA ALA A 43 27.36 17.77 8.13
C ALA A 43 26.29 17.70 9.22
N LYS A 44 25.22 18.49 9.05
CA LYS A 44 24.08 18.49 9.96
C LYS A 44 23.70 17.02 10.24
N PRO A 45 23.59 16.62 11.53
CA PRO A 45 23.28 15.24 11.86
C PRO A 45 22.05 14.77 11.08
N ALA A 46 22.16 13.61 10.43
CA ALA A 46 21.04 13.02 9.71
C ALA A 46 19.84 12.88 10.66
N PRO A 47 18.62 13.18 10.19
CA PRO A 47 17.45 13.15 11.05
C PRO A 47 17.19 11.73 11.57
N THR A 48 16.57 11.65 12.74
CA THR A 48 16.16 10.40 13.38
C THR A 48 14.74 10.03 12.95
N LEU A 49 14.32 8.76 13.12
CA LEU A 49 12.94 8.36 12.79
C LEU A 49 11.92 9.15 13.62
N ALA A 50 12.21 9.40 14.91
CA ALA A 50 11.37 10.21 15.79
C ALA A 50 11.16 11.65 15.29
N LYS A 51 12.08 12.19 14.48
CA LYS A 51 11.95 13.52 13.86
C LYS A 51 11.33 13.48 12.47
N VAL A 52 11.49 12.37 11.76
CA VAL A 52 10.98 12.18 10.40
C VAL A 52 9.48 11.88 10.42
N PHE A 53 9.06 11.00 11.33
CA PHE A 53 7.67 10.59 11.43
C PHE A 53 6.88 11.52 12.32
N LYS A 54 5.74 12.01 11.81
CA LYS A 54 4.84 12.85 12.59
C LYS A 54 4.13 12.07 13.69
N ASP A 55 3.82 10.80 13.44
CA ASP A 55 3.20 9.90 14.41
C ASP A 55 4.28 9.07 15.12
N ALA A 56 4.31 9.16 16.45
CA ALA A 56 5.30 8.48 17.28
C ALA A 56 5.18 6.94 17.22
N HIS A 57 3.98 6.40 17.03
CA HIS A 57 3.76 4.96 16.93
C HIS A 57 4.25 4.43 15.58
N VAL A 58 3.99 5.17 14.49
CA VAL A 58 4.56 4.85 13.17
C VAL A 58 6.09 4.88 13.25
N SER A 59 6.67 5.89 13.90
CA SER A 59 8.13 5.98 14.11
C SER A 59 8.71 4.74 14.78
N VAL A 60 8.12 4.31 15.90
CA VAL A 60 8.54 3.12 16.65
C VAL A 60 8.44 1.87 15.78
N CYS A 61 7.36 1.72 15.02
CA CYS A 61 7.19 0.59 14.12
C CYS A 61 8.22 0.56 13.00
N MET A 62 8.46 1.70 12.36
CA MET A 62 9.46 1.80 11.30
C MET A 62 10.88 1.56 11.83
N ALA A 63 11.16 1.94 13.07
CA ALA A 63 12.43 1.61 13.73
C ALA A 63 12.62 0.09 13.88
N LYS A 64 11.55 -0.64 14.25
CA LYS A 64 11.57 -2.11 14.33
C LYS A 64 11.75 -2.76 12.98
N VAL A 65 11.06 -2.28 11.95
CA VAL A 65 11.21 -2.77 10.57
C VAL A 65 12.66 -2.60 10.08
N LEU A 66 13.31 -1.48 10.43
CA LEU A 66 14.71 -1.22 10.06
C LEU A 66 15.73 -1.92 10.98
N GLY A 67 15.29 -2.52 12.09
CA GLY A 67 16.13 -3.13 13.11
C GLY A 67 17.06 -2.11 13.78
N GLN A 68 16.55 -0.90 14.07
CA GLN A 68 17.30 0.19 14.71
C GLN A 68 16.49 0.87 15.83
N SER A 69 17.13 1.78 16.56
CA SER A 69 16.42 2.69 17.47
C SER A 69 15.77 3.85 16.70
N ALA A 70 14.64 4.35 17.20
CA ALA A 70 13.95 5.52 16.65
C ALA A 70 14.75 6.82 16.83
N ASP A 71 15.65 6.86 17.82
CA ASP A 71 16.53 8.00 18.13
C ASP A 71 17.87 7.94 17.40
N SER A 72 18.19 6.81 16.75
CA SER A 72 19.34 6.72 15.88
C SER A 72 19.05 7.39 14.53
N PRO A 73 20.07 7.95 13.84
CA PRO A 73 19.94 8.41 12.47
C PRO A 73 19.29 7.34 11.57
N VAL A 74 18.43 7.75 10.64
CA VAL A 74 17.76 6.83 9.73
C VAL A 74 18.79 6.05 8.90
N ASN A 75 18.72 4.72 8.92
CA ASN A 75 19.48 3.89 7.97
C ASN A 75 18.83 3.97 6.59
N THR A 76 19.20 5.00 5.83
CA THR A 76 18.64 5.29 4.51
C THR A 76 18.88 4.18 3.49
N LYS A 77 20.01 3.47 3.60
CA LYS A 77 20.32 2.30 2.74
C LYS A 77 19.32 1.17 2.97
N LYS A 78 19.05 0.83 4.24
CA LYS A 78 18.03 -0.19 4.58
C LYS A 78 16.63 0.28 4.19
N ALA A 79 16.27 1.53 4.49
CA ALA A 79 14.96 2.08 4.15
C ALA A 79 14.69 2.09 2.64
N ALA A 80 15.69 2.46 1.82
CA ALA A 80 15.58 2.44 0.37
C ALA A 80 15.62 1.03 -0.25
N ALA A 81 16.09 0.02 0.50
CA ALA A 81 16.13 -1.37 0.05
C ALA A 81 14.82 -2.14 0.33
N LEU A 82 13.97 -1.62 1.23
CA LEU A 82 12.66 -2.21 1.48
C LEU A 82 11.71 -1.91 0.32
N ASP A 83 11.10 -2.97 -0.21
CA ASP A 83 10.14 -2.92 -1.31
C ASP A 83 8.70 -3.21 -0.87
N SER A 84 8.50 -3.69 0.36
CA SER A 84 7.20 -4.06 0.89
C SER A 84 7.04 -3.64 2.36
N LEU A 85 5.89 -3.04 2.68
CA LEU A 85 5.46 -2.73 4.04
C LEU A 85 3.98 -3.12 4.19
N SER A 86 3.67 -3.94 5.20
CA SER A 86 2.28 -4.26 5.60
C SER A 86 2.09 -3.97 7.07
N PHE A 87 1.36 -2.89 7.37
CA PHE A 87 1.00 -2.51 8.74
C PHE A 87 0.17 -3.59 9.44
N PRO A 88 -0.81 -4.26 8.79
CA PRO A 88 -1.47 -5.43 9.38
C PRO A 88 -0.50 -6.54 9.76
N ALA A 89 0.44 -6.91 8.88
CA ALA A 89 1.42 -7.95 9.17
C ALA A 89 2.32 -7.56 10.36
N TYR A 90 2.76 -6.30 10.42
CA TYR A 90 3.58 -5.80 11.52
C TYR A 90 2.81 -5.66 12.83
N ALA A 91 1.53 -5.29 12.78
CA ALA A 91 0.66 -5.29 13.96
C ALA A 91 0.54 -6.71 14.54
N GLN A 92 0.46 -7.74 13.69
CA GLN A 92 0.44 -9.14 14.13
C GLN A 92 1.79 -9.59 14.69
N GLN A 93 2.87 -9.32 13.97
CA GLN A 93 4.22 -9.77 14.32
C GLN A 93 4.80 -9.06 15.55
N TYR A 94 4.53 -7.75 15.69
CA TYR A 94 5.08 -6.88 16.73
C TYR A 94 3.98 -6.34 17.65
N HIS A 95 2.98 -7.16 17.99
CA HIS A 95 1.80 -6.78 18.78
C HIS A 95 2.09 -5.84 19.97
N GLN A 96 3.16 -6.10 20.73
CA GLN A 96 3.53 -5.32 21.91
C GLN A 96 4.02 -3.89 21.61
N GLN A 97 4.51 -3.65 20.39
CA GLN A 97 5.20 -2.40 20.01
C GLN A 97 4.46 -1.64 18.90
N CYS A 98 3.64 -2.35 18.12
CA CYS A 98 2.99 -1.86 16.91
C CYS A 98 1.52 -2.24 16.78
N GLY A 99 0.95 -3.08 17.63
CA GLY A 99 -0.40 -3.61 17.39
C GLY A 99 -1.51 -2.61 17.67
N ALA A 100 -1.73 -2.31 18.95
CA ALA A 100 -2.90 -1.55 19.41
C ALA A 100 -2.84 -0.08 18.99
N GLN A 101 -1.65 0.52 18.98
CA GLN A 101 -1.47 1.95 18.78
C GLN A 101 -1.64 2.37 17.32
N LEU A 102 -1.41 1.45 16.37
CA LEU A 102 -1.63 1.72 14.95
C LEU A 102 -3.10 2.03 14.64
N GLN A 103 -4.05 1.58 15.47
CA GLN A 103 -5.49 1.83 15.28
C GLN A 103 -5.87 3.32 15.36
N GLN A 104 -5.03 4.15 15.97
CA GLN A 104 -5.24 5.59 16.13
C GLN A 104 -4.37 6.44 15.20
N VAL A 105 -3.58 5.81 14.31
CA VAL A 105 -2.71 6.53 13.38
C VAL A 105 -3.54 7.24 12.32
N GLN A 106 -3.37 8.55 12.22
CA GLN A 106 -4.09 9.41 11.27
C GLN A 106 -3.26 9.81 10.03
N THR A 107 -1.94 9.63 10.09
CA THR A 107 -1.01 10.09 9.05
C THR A 107 0.19 9.18 8.91
N LEU A 108 0.70 9.06 7.68
CA LEU A 108 1.94 8.35 7.34
C LEU A 108 3.07 9.30 6.97
N GLN A 109 2.95 10.59 7.34
CA GLN A 109 4.03 11.54 7.10
C GLN A 109 5.33 11.06 7.75
N GLY A 110 6.40 10.99 6.97
CA GLY A 110 7.68 10.37 7.28
C GLY A 110 7.95 9.12 6.43
N LEU A 111 6.92 8.49 5.86
CA LEU A 111 7.06 7.28 5.05
C LEU A 111 7.84 7.52 3.75
N GLU A 112 8.04 8.78 3.34
CA GLU A 112 8.82 9.19 2.16
C GLU A 112 10.27 8.69 2.19
N VAL A 113 10.79 8.30 3.37
CA VAL A 113 12.15 7.71 3.48
C VAL A 113 12.26 6.32 2.85
N PHE A 114 11.15 5.60 2.70
CA PHE A 114 11.10 4.27 2.09
C PHE A 114 10.98 4.35 0.57
N THR A 115 11.94 5.03 -0.06
CA THR A 115 11.95 5.31 -1.51
C THR A 115 12.02 4.05 -2.40
N GLY A 116 12.30 2.89 -1.83
CA GLY A 116 12.28 1.58 -2.50
C GLY A 116 10.90 0.95 -2.63
N LEU A 117 9.88 1.48 -1.94
CA LEU A 117 8.62 0.79 -1.73
C LEU A 117 7.85 0.56 -3.04
N ARG A 118 7.42 -0.69 -3.23
CA ARG A 118 6.60 -1.18 -4.35
C ARG A 118 5.24 -1.67 -3.89
N TYR A 119 5.15 -2.19 -2.66
CA TYR A 119 3.91 -2.64 -2.03
C TYR A 119 3.70 -1.94 -0.69
N LEU A 120 2.51 -1.35 -0.50
CA LEU A 120 2.09 -0.73 0.74
C LEU A 120 0.71 -1.23 1.16
N ASP A 121 0.62 -1.88 2.30
CA ASP A 121 -0.63 -2.30 2.91
C ASP A 121 -0.83 -1.57 4.24
N VAL A 122 -1.80 -0.66 4.21
CA VAL A 122 -2.25 0.17 5.34
C VAL A 122 -3.69 -0.17 5.70
N SER A 123 -4.18 -1.33 5.24
CA SER A 123 -5.55 -1.75 5.52
C SER A 123 -5.77 -1.92 7.02
N SER A 124 -7.02 -1.80 7.46
CA SER A 124 -7.40 -1.94 8.87
C SER A 124 -6.71 -0.94 9.82
N LEU A 125 -6.35 0.25 9.30
CA LEU A 125 -5.98 1.43 10.08
C LEU A 125 -7.16 2.42 10.07
N PRO A 126 -8.17 2.24 10.95
CA PRO A 126 -9.46 2.92 10.81
C PRO A 126 -9.37 4.44 10.95
N ALA A 127 -8.42 4.96 11.74
CA ALA A 127 -8.20 6.39 11.91
C ALA A 127 -7.39 7.04 10.78
N LEU A 128 -6.77 6.26 9.90
CA LEU A 128 -5.91 6.80 8.84
C LEU A 128 -6.78 7.50 7.79
N SER A 129 -6.62 8.81 7.64
CA SER A 129 -7.47 9.65 6.77
C SER A 129 -6.71 10.41 5.70
N SER A 130 -5.37 10.31 5.67
CA SER A 130 -4.52 11.06 4.74
C SER A 130 -3.44 10.19 4.10
N LEU A 131 -3.20 10.42 2.81
CA LEU A 131 -2.09 9.85 2.04
C LEU A 131 -0.84 10.74 2.04
N HIS A 132 -0.75 11.72 2.94
CA HIS A 132 0.48 12.50 3.10
C HIS A 132 1.67 11.57 3.38
N GLY A 133 2.72 11.76 2.59
CA GLY A 133 3.92 10.92 2.58
C GLY A 133 3.90 9.72 1.63
N VAL A 134 2.75 9.40 1.02
CA VAL A 134 2.67 8.37 -0.02
C VAL A 134 3.02 8.94 -1.40
N SER A 135 2.73 10.22 -1.68
CA SER A 135 2.94 10.85 -2.99
C SER A 135 4.40 10.87 -3.49
N ARG A 136 5.39 10.66 -2.60
CA ARG A 136 6.82 10.58 -2.97
C ARG A 136 7.30 9.16 -3.25
N LEU A 137 6.46 8.15 -3.04
CA LEU A 137 6.78 6.73 -3.24
C LEU A 137 6.62 6.37 -4.72
N THR A 138 7.37 7.01 -5.61
CA THR A 138 7.18 6.91 -7.08
C THR A 138 7.42 5.51 -7.66
N LYS A 139 7.97 4.58 -6.86
CA LYS A 139 8.11 3.16 -7.20
C LYS A 139 6.91 2.31 -6.80
N LEU A 140 5.93 2.88 -6.10
CA LEU A 140 4.77 2.14 -5.59
C LEU A 140 3.94 1.59 -6.75
N GLU A 141 3.74 0.29 -6.72
CA GLU A 141 2.99 -0.46 -7.73
C GLU A 141 1.66 -0.95 -7.19
N GLN A 142 1.59 -1.20 -5.89
CA GLN A 142 0.44 -1.76 -5.21
C GLN A 142 0.16 -1.03 -3.90
N ILE A 143 -1.11 -0.68 -3.68
CA ILE A 143 -1.56 -0.15 -2.39
C ILE A 143 -2.88 -0.77 -1.95
N ASN A 144 -2.95 -1.18 -0.69
CA ASN A 144 -4.19 -1.59 -0.04
C ASN A 144 -4.50 -0.64 1.12
N MET A 145 -5.64 0.04 1.03
CA MET A 145 -6.14 0.99 2.03
C MET A 145 -7.58 0.66 2.47
N TYR A 146 -8.00 -0.59 2.32
CA TYR A 146 -9.30 -1.06 2.80
C TYR A 146 -9.46 -0.85 4.32
N GLY A 147 -10.64 -0.43 4.76
CA GLY A 147 -10.92 -0.20 6.19
C GLY A 147 -10.15 0.98 6.81
N THR A 148 -9.72 1.94 5.99
CA THR A 148 -9.20 3.25 6.44
C THR A 148 -10.26 4.35 6.29
N SER A 149 -10.00 5.53 6.84
CA SER A 149 -10.83 6.73 6.67
C SER A 149 -10.36 7.64 5.52
N ILE A 150 -9.51 7.15 4.61
CA ILE A 150 -9.01 7.93 3.47
C ILE A 150 -10.15 8.13 2.46
N SER A 151 -10.43 9.37 2.09
CA SER A 151 -11.39 9.75 1.04
C SER A 151 -10.74 10.47 -0.14
N ASP A 152 -9.67 11.22 0.09
CA ASP A 152 -8.91 11.94 -0.95
C ASP A 152 -7.74 11.09 -1.47
N ILE A 153 -7.77 10.77 -2.76
CA ILE A 153 -6.75 10.00 -3.48
C ILE A 153 -5.97 10.84 -4.50
N SER A 154 -6.05 12.18 -4.44
CA SER A 154 -5.32 13.09 -5.34
C SER A 154 -3.82 12.82 -5.41
N ALA A 155 -3.23 12.33 -4.30
CA ALA A 155 -1.82 11.91 -4.22
C ALA A 155 -1.43 10.82 -5.23
N PHE A 156 -2.37 9.99 -5.70
CA PHE A 156 -2.06 8.91 -6.64
C PHE A 156 -1.64 9.42 -8.02
N GLY A 157 -2.01 10.64 -8.41
CA GLY A 157 -1.55 11.25 -9.66
C GLY A 157 -0.02 11.40 -9.76
N ALA A 158 0.70 11.34 -8.63
CA ALA A 158 2.16 11.37 -8.56
C ALA A 158 2.82 9.98 -8.60
N LEU A 159 2.05 8.90 -8.75
CA LEU A 159 2.52 7.50 -8.63
C LEU A 159 2.41 6.77 -9.98
N PRO A 160 3.35 7.00 -10.91
CA PRO A 160 3.21 6.56 -12.31
C PRO A 160 3.23 5.03 -12.49
N LYS A 161 3.67 4.28 -11.47
CA LYS A 161 3.73 2.81 -11.49
C LYS A 161 2.55 2.14 -10.79
N LEU A 162 1.67 2.90 -10.15
CA LEU A 162 0.57 2.34 -9.37
C LEU A 162 -0.42 1.65 -10.31
N SER A 163 -0.57 0.33 -10.12
CA SER A 163 -1.35 -0.51 -11.02
C SER A 163 -2.32 -1.45 -10.31
N GLN A 164 -2.15 -1.68 -9.00
CA GLN A 164 -3.06 -2.48 -8.20
C GLN A 164 -3.48 -1.69 -6.97
N VAL A 165 -4.78 -1.42 -6.85
CA VAL A 165 -5.29 -0.50 -5.82
C VAL A 165 -6.51 -1.13 -5.16
N ALA A 166 -6.50 -1.22 -3.83
CA ALA A 166 -7.71 -1.51 -3.05
C ALA A 166 -8.07 -0.28 -2.22
N LEU A 167 -9.21 0.33 -2.56
CA LEU A 167 -9.65 1.61 -1.98
C LEU A 167 -10.37 1.43 -0.64
N SER A 168 -10.40 2.51 0.13
CA SER A 168 -11.32 2.68 1.25
C SER A 168 -12.76 2.84 0.74
N SER A 169 -13.73 2.48 1.56
CA SER A 169 -15.16 2.73 1.32
C SER A 169 -15.51 4.22 1.24
N ASN A 170 -14.64 5.11 1.71
CA ASN A 170 -14.85 6.55 1.67
C ASN A 170 -14.40 7.20 0.35
N VAL A 171 -13.78 6.45 -0.56
CA VAL A 171 -13.33 6.96 -1.87
C VAL A 171 -14.40 6.68 -2.92
N CYS A 172 -15.15 7.72 -3.29
CA CYS A 172 -16.18 7.63 -4.33
C CYS A 172 -15.82 8.42 -5.61
N ASP A 173 -14.90 9.39 -5.51
CA ASP A 173 -14.34 10.10 -6.66
C ASP A 173 -13.08 9.38 -7.15
N LEU A 174 -13.14 8.88 -8.39
CA LEU A 174 -12.09 8.09 -9.02
C LEU A 174 -11.31 8.89 -10.09
N ALA A 175 -11.53 10.19 -10.21
CA ALA A 175 -10.89 11.02 -11.26
C ALA A 175 -9.35 10.93 -11.24
N ALA A 176 -8.74 10.85 -10.05
CA ALA A 176 -7.30 10.73 -9.88
C ALA A 176 -6.70 9.44 -10.50
N LEU A 177 -7.53 8.42 -10.75
CA LEU A 177 -7.11 7.14 -11.34
C LEU A 177 -7.02 7.16 -12.87
N LYS A 178 -7.57 8.19 -13.52
CA LYS A 178 -7.76 8.24 -14.98
C LYS A 178 -6.46 8.09 -15.78
N GLN A 179 -5.32 8.55 -15.26
CA GLN A 179 -4.04 8.47 -15.98
C GLN A 179 -3.16 7.30 -15.53
N LEU A 180 -3.61 6.50 -14.55
CA LEU A 180 -2.81 5.41 -14.00
C LEU A 180 -2.89 4.15 -14.88
N PRO A 181 -1.81 3.35 -14.95
CA PRO A 181 -1.76 2.08 -15.66
C PRO A 181 -2.41 0.96 -14.84
N LEU A 182 -3.67 1.14 -14.44
CA LEU A 182 -4.39 0.21 -13.58
C LEU A 182 -4.60 -1.16 -14.24
N LYS A 183 -4.17 -2.19 -13.53
CA LYS A 183 -4.40 -3.61 -13.84
C LYS A 183 -5.51 -4.18 -12.97
N SER A 184 -5.57 -3.79 -11.71
CA SER A 184 -6.59 -4.22 -10.76
C SER A 184 -7.03 -3.06 -9.86
N LEU A 185 -8.34 -2.93 -9.65
CA LEU A 185 -8.93 -1.94 -8.76
C LEU A 185 -10.07 -2.58 -7.97
N SER A 186 -10.00 -2.50 -6.63
CA SER A 186 -11.14 -2.76 -5.76
C SER A 186 -11.76 -1.45 -5.29
N VAL A 187 -13.04 -1.27 -5.58
CA VAL A 187 -13.85 -0.11 -5.20
C VAL A 187 -14.86 -0.54 -4.14
N ALA A 188 -14.72 0.03 -2.95
CA ALA A 188 -15.61 -0.27 -1.83
C ALA A 188 -16.77 0.73 -1.67
N CYS A 189 -16.68 1.92 -2.28
CA CYS A 189 -17.79 2.88 -2.26
C CYS A 189 -18.90 2.43 -3.24
N PRO A 190 -20.13 2.17 -2.78
CA PRO A 190 -21.22 1.64 -3.61
C PRO A 190 -21.78 2.67 -4.60
N THR A 191 -21.50 3.96 -4.40
CA THR A 191 -21.98 5.07 -5.25
C THR A 191 -20.87 5.68 -6.11
N ALA A 192 -19.68 5.06 -6.15
CA ALA A 192 -18.58 5.59 -6.95
C ALA A 192 -18.94 5.56 -8.44
N ASP A 193 -18.60 6.61 -9.18
CA ASP A 193 -18.64 6.55 -10.65
C ASP A 193 -17.33 5.95 -11.16
N ILE A 194 -17.42 4.78 -11.79
CA ILE A 194 -16.29 4.11 -12.43
C ILE A 194 -16.05 4.55 -13.87
N SER A 195 -16.78 5.52 -14.42
CA SER A 195 -16.48 6.06 -15.76
C SER A 195 -15.03 6.56 -15.96
N PRO A 196 -14.30 7.09 -14.95
CA PRO A 196 -12.91 7.53 -15.13
C PRO A 196 -11.93 6.40 -15.49
N ILE A 197 -12.34 5.15 -15.31
CA ILE A 197 -11.53 3.96 -15.58
C ILE A 197 -12.05 3.12 -16.76
N ASP A 198 -13.11 3.57 -17.44
CA ASP A 198 -13.60 2.92 -18.65
C ASP A 198 -12.49 2.90 -19.74
N GLY A 199 -12.43 1.83 -20.52
CA GLY A 199 -11.44 1.67 -21.60
C GLY A 199 -10.05 1.23 -21.15
N LYS A 200 -9.81 1.04 -19.85
CA LYS A 200 -8.48 0.71 -19.31
C LYS A 200 -8.11 -0.77 -19.35
N GLN A 201 -9.05 -1.64 -19.70
CA GLN A 201 -8.87 -3.10 -19.64
C GLN A 201 -8.48 -3.59 -18.23
N THR A 202 -9.04 -2.96 -17.20
CA THR A 202 -8.73 -3.20 -15.80
C THR A 202 -9.64 -4.30 -15.22
N GLN A 203 -9.11 -5.10 -14.29
CA GLN A 203 -9.88 -5.99 -13.42
C GLN A 203 -10.50 -5.19 -12.28
N LEU A 204 -11.82 -5.06 -12.27
CA LEU A 204 -12.57 -4.29 -11.27
C LEU A 204 -13.28 -5.22 -10.31
N TYR A 205 -13.17 -4.91 -9.03
CA TYR A 205 -13.88 -5.59 -7.96
C TYR A 205 -14.77 -4.58 -7.25
N VAL A 206 -16.07 -4.83 -7.26
CA VAL A 206 -17.07 -4.02 -6.55
C VAL A 206 -17.91 -4.94 -5.64
N HIS A 207 -18.53 -4.36 -4.63
CA HIS A 207 -19.44 -5.08 -3.74
C HIS A 207 -20.88 -4.69 -4.03
N ALA A 208 -21.79 -5.66 -4.01
CA ALA A 208 -23.22 -5.40 -4.14
C ALA A 208 -23.78 -4.67 -2.90
N PRO A 209 -24.76 -3.76 -3.07
CA PRO A 209 -25.38 -3.38 -4.33
C PRO A 209 -24.50 -2.42 -5.15
N TYR A 210 -24.51 -2.60 -6.47
CA TYR A 210 -23.88 -1.69 -7.43
C TYR A 210 -24.79 -1.58 -8.65
N ASP A 211 -24.85 -0.41 -9.30
CA ASP A 211 -25.71 -0.21 -10.47
C ASP A 211 -25.24 -1.10 -11.64
N GLU A 212 -26.08 -2.04 -12.06
CA GLU A 212 -25.78 -2.97 -13.15
C GLU A 212 -25.53 -2.26 -14.48
N ASN A 213 -26.19 -1.11 -14.75
CA ASN A 213 -25.95 -0.34 -15.97
C ASN A 213 -24.55 0.24 -16.00
N ILE A 214 -24.05 0.71 -14.85
CA ILE A 214 -22.67 1.20 -14.70
C ILE A 214 -21.69 0.05 -14.94
N VAL A 215 -21.96 -1.11 -14.36
CA VAL A 215 -21.10 -2.30 -14.49
C VAL A 215 -21.05 -2.79 -15.94
N ARG A 216 -22.20 -2.92 -16.61
CA ARG A 216 -22.29 -3.32 -18.02
C ARG A 216 -21.60 -2.32 -18.94
N ARG A 217 -21.78 -1.01 -18.73
CA ARG A 217 -21.06 0.04 -19.49
C ARG A 217 -19.55 -0.13 -19.36
N SER A 218 -19.06 -0.31 -18.13
CA SER A 218 -17.62 -0.48 -17.90
C SER A 218 -17.10 -1.77 -18.55
N ALA A 219 -17.85 -2.87 -18.45
CA ALA A 219 -17.51 -4.11 -19.13
C ALA A 219 -17.46 -3.94 -20.67
N GLN A 220 -18.43 -3.23 -21.25
CA GLN A 220 -18.48 -2.91 -22.69
C GLN A 220 -17.26 -2.10 -23.15
N SER A 221 -16.71 -1.26 -22.28
CA SER A 221 -15.49 -0.51 -22.55
C SER A 221 -14.20 -1.36 -22.57
N GLY A 222 -14.30 -2.64 -22.19
CA GLY A 222 -13.18 -3.59 -22.18
C GLY A 222 -12.65 -3.94 -20.78
N ASN A 223 -13.22 -3.37 -19.72
CA ASN A 223 -12.92 -3.81 -18.36
C ASN A 223 -13.55 -5.19 -18.07
N THR A 224 -13.02 -5.88 -17.08
CA THR A 224 -13.69 -7.04 -16.48
C THR A 224 -14.16 -6.62 -15.10
N VAL A 225 -15.46 -6.73 -14.83
CA VAL A 225 -16.04 -6.28 -13.56
C VAL A 225 -16.58 -7.47 -12.81
N THR A 226 -16.07 -7.69 -11.60
CA THR A 226 -16.52 -8.71 -10.67
C THR A 226 -17.32 -8.04 -9.56
N ILE A 227 -18.58 -8.42 -9.41
CA ILE A 227 -19.43 -8.03 -8.29
C ILE A 227 -19.43 -9.18 -7.28
N GLN A 228 -19.12 -8.89 -6.01
CA GLN A 228 -19.41 -9.82 -4.92
C GLN A 228 -20.81 -9.56 -4.36
N ASN A 229 -21.67 -10.57 -4.44
CA ASN A 229 -23.03 -10.53 -3.93
C ASN A 229 -23.09 -10.75 -2.40
N GLN A 230 -24.21 -10.37 -1.80
CA GLN A 230 -24.42 -10.48 -0.35
C GLN A 230 -24.44 -11.93 0.16
N ASP A 231 -24.84 -12.87 -0.69
CA ASP A 231 -24.80 -14.31 -0.41
C ASP A 231 -23.39 -14.92 -0.57
N GLY A 232 -22.42 -14.12 -1.02
CA GLY A 232 -21.04 -14.52 -1.25
C GLY A 232 -20.76 -15.09 -2.64
N SER A 233 -21.76 -15.15 -3.53
CA SER A 233 -21.57 -15.46 -4.95
C SER A 233 -20.87 -14.32 -5.68
N PHE A 234 -20.40 -14.58 -6.89
CA PHE A 234 -19.75 -13.59 -7.74
C PHE A 234 -20.38 -13.53 -9.13
N ASP A 235 -20.61 -12.31 -9.60
CA ASP A 235 -21.00 -12.06 -10.98
C ASP A 235 -19.87 -11.39 -11.74
N VAL A 236 -19.46 -11.99 -12.85
CA VAL A 236 -18.36 -11.49 -13.69
C VAL A 236 -18.91 -10.99 -15.01
N TYR A 237 -18.76 -9.69 -15.24
CA TYR A 237 -19.14 -8.99 -16.46
C TYR A 237 -17.91 -8.74 -17.31
N ARG A 238 -17.93 -9.20 -18.56
CA ARG A 238 -16.84 -8.95 -19.52
C ARG A 238 -17.37 -8.97 -20.95
N THR A 239 -16.70 -8.24 -21.83
CA THR A 239 -17.03 -8.26 -23.26
C THR A 239 -16.44 -9.49 -23.93
N VAL A 240 -17.28 -10.25 -24.63
CA VAL A 240 -16.89 -11.38 -25.49
C VAL A 240 -17.57 -11.18 -26.84
N SER A 241 -16.78 -11.15 -27.91
CA SER A 241 -17.29 -10.96 -29.28
C SER A 241 -18.17 -9.71 -29.47
N GLY A 242 -17.91 -8.64 -28.71
CA GLY A 242 -18.62 -7.35 -28.81
C GLY A 242 -19.82 -7.20 -27.87
N GLU A 243 -20.23 -8.26 -27.18
CA GLU A 243 -21.35 -8.25 -26.24
C GLU A 243 -20.88 -8.48 -24.80
N VAL A 244 -21.55 -7.84 -23.82
CA VAL A 244 -21.30 -8.10 -22.40
C VAL A 244 -21.94 -9.41 -21.98
N GLN A 245 -21.08 -10.37 -21.63
CA GLN A 245 -21.46 -11.65 -21.05
C GLN A 245 -21.36 -11.57 -19.52
N VAL A 246 -22.30 -12.23 -18.82
CA VAL A 246 -22.33 -12.34 -17.36
C VAL A 246 -22.12 -13.79 -16.98
N THR A 247 -21.15 -14.05 -16.11
CA THR A 247 -20.90 -15.38 -15.54
C THR A 247 -21.20 -15.34 -14.05
N HIS A 248 -22.11 -16.20 -13.61
CA HIS A 248 -22.49 -16.37 -12.20
C HIS A 248 -21.64 -17.50 -11.58
N MET A 249 -21.02 -17.25 -10.43
CA MET A 249 -20.09 -18.16 -9.74
C MET A 249 -20.41 -18.34 -8.26
#